data_AF-A0A8H7S5F7-F1
#
_entry.id   AF-A0A8H7S5F7-F1
#
_cell.length_a   1.000
_cell.length_b   1.000
_cell.length_c   1.000
_cell.angle_alpha   90.00
_cell.angle_beta   90.00
_cell.angle_gamma   90.00
#
_symmetry.space_group_name_H-M   'P 1'
#
loop_
_entity.id
_entity.type
_entity.pdbx_description
1 polymer ?
#
loop_
_entity_poly.entity_id
_entity_poly.type
_entity_poly.pdbx_seq_one_letter_code
_entity_poly.pdbx_strand_id
1 'polypeptide(L)'
;MIALISVSCQNKNKVDRGKKTGTSSKNNNTGGRQTTLSFTSDKTKNTINNEHPFTLTADKASLSAPSVLLTTSAPVDVGTNTEQEEDSSETPLGEMLSSDTEGDGTEDFELEFTGTGSRNGNETNSNNSTQTELGAIQKYLKEVQKRVAAQRYPDEYKQRTFWIYPKDPYFALHEDLNPNVSYIPRIFLWNPKILIKDYNKKLNCPTCKKYSLKSKGYGNRCRRVVDITDLFYILSARYECEGEQCGASFMANDEKIIRQLPKFLQCQYPAYLTQRGGLSKVVGDMLRPLM
;
A
#
# COMPACT_ATOMS: atom_id res chain seq x y z
N MET A 1 -5.29 15.95 -36.59
CA MET A 1 -6.24 16.76 -35.79
C MET A 1 -6.64 15.95 -34.57
N ILE A 2 -6.07 16.24 -33.40
CA ILE A 2 -6.34 15.51 -32.16
C ILE A 2 -7.19 16.42 -31.27
N ALA A 3 -8.43 16.02 -31.04
CA ALA A 3 -9.38 16.76 -30.22
C ALA A 3 -9.07 16.53 -28.74
N LEU A 4 -8.67 17.59 -28.04
CA LEU A 4 -8.54 17.63 -26.59
C LEU A 4 -9.92 17.89 -25.97
N ILE A 5 -10.48 16.88 -25.30
CA ILE A 5 -11.71 17.03 -24.51
C ILE A 5 -11.31 17.50 -23.11
N SER A 6 -11.47 18.79 -22.86
CA SER A 6 -11.37 19.41 -21.54
C SER A 6 -12.63 19.10 -20.72
N VAL A 7 -12.49 18.36 -19.62
CA VAL A 7 -13.58 18.14 -18.65
C VAL A 7 -13.44 19.17 -17.52
N SER A 8 -14.35 20.14 -17.51
CA SER A 8 -14.48 21.17 -16.49
C SER A 8 -15.36 20.67 -15.34
N CYS A 9 -14.78 20.45 -14.15
CA CYS A 9 -15.55 20.15 -12.94
C CYS A 9 -16.09 21.46 -12.33
N GLN A 10 -17.40 21.68 -12.47
CA GLN A 10 -18.11 22.74 -11.75
C GLN A 10 -18.45 22.31 -10.32
N ASN A 11 -17.94 23.09 -9.37
CA ASN A 11 -18.16 22.99 -7.94
C ASN A 11 -19.55 23.56 -7.59
N LYS A 12 -20.47 22.74 -7.06
CA LYS A 12 -21.78 23.20 -6.56
C LYS A 12 -21.81 23.14 -5.04
N ASN A 13 -21.57 24.29 -4.41
CA ASN A 13 -22.01 24.56 -3.05
C ASN A 13 -23.46 25.05 -3.10
N LYS A 14 -24.37 24.39 -2.37
CA LYS A 14 -25.53 25.10 -1.82
C LYS A 14 -25.96 24.51 -0.48
N VAL A 15 -25.87 25.41 0.49
CA VAL A 15 -26.41 25.39 1.85
C VAL A 15 -27.93 25.32 1.77
N ASP A 16 -28.57 24.53 2.65
CA ASP A 16 -29.84 24.95 3.23
C ASP A 16 -30.03 24.43 4.66
N ARG A 17 -30.54 25.36 5.47
CA ARG A 17 -30.77 25.27 6.92
C ARG A 17 -32.20 24.84 7.19
N GLY A 18 -32.38 24.07 8.26
CA GLY A 18 -33.66 24.00 8.99
C GLY A 18 -33.79 22.72 9.83
N LYS A 19 -34.39 22.63 11.02
CA LYS A 19 -34.62 23.48 12.22
C LYS A 19 -35.54 22.62 13.11
N LYS A 20 -35.30 22.60 14.44
CA LYS A 20 -36.20 22.16 15.56
C LYS A 20 -36.44 20.62 15.69
N THR A 21 -36.61 19.98 16.86
CA THR A 21 -37.06 20.36 18.24
C THR A 21 -36.87 19.19 19.22
N GLY A 22 -36.71 19.48 20.53
CA GLY A 22 -37.06 18.63 21.69
C GLY A 22 -36.11 17.44 21.95
N THR A 23 -35.77 17.01 23.17
CA THR A 23 -36.47 17.10 24.47
C THR A 23 -35.49 16.80 25.61
N SER A 24 -35.68 17.51 26.72
CA SER A 24 -35.44 17.19 28.13
C SER A 24 -34.72 15.88 28.53
N SER A 25 -33.64 15.99 29.31
CA SER A 25 -33.48 15.19 30.53
C SER A 25 -32.44 15.76 31.50
N LYS A 26 -32.82 15.68 32.77
CA LYS A 26 -32.12 16.13 33.99
C LYS A 26 -30.87 15.27 34.24
N ASN A 27 -29.82 15.84 34.84
CA ASN A 27 -29.35 15.43 36.17
C ASN A 27 -28.06 16.14 36.63
N ASN A 28 -28.17 16.72 37.83
CA ASN A 28 -27.27 16.64 38.98
C ASN A 28 -25.79 17.04 38.85
N ASN A 29 -25.53 18.24 39.39
CA ASN A 29 -24.74 18.47 40.61
C ASN A 29 -23.35 17.81 40.71
N THR A 30 -22.31 18.64 40.68
CA THR A 30 -21.16 18.53 41.60
C THR A 30 -20.34 19.81 41.54
N GLY A 31 -20.10 20.41 42.71
CA GLY A 31 -19.30 21.61 42.89
C GLY A 31 -17.84 21.40 42.50
N GLY A 32 -17.29 22.37 41.77
CA GLY A 32 -15.90 22.41 41.35
C GLY A 32 -15.41 23.84 41.41
N ARG A 33 -14.50 24.06 42.36
CA ARG A 33 -13.86 25.31 42.77
C ARG A 33 -13.24 26.06 41.59
N GLN A 34 -13.49 27.36 41.51
CA GLN A 34 -12.91 28.28 40.53
C GLN A 34 -11.39 28.38 40.75
N THR A 35 -10.63 28.28 39.66
CA THR A 35 -9.25 28.77 39.59
C THR A 35 -9.07 29.40 38.21
N THR A 36 -9.26 30.71 38.16
CA THR A 36 -9.00 31.56 36.99
C THR A 36 -7.50 31.74 36.83
N LEU A 37 -6.91 31.07 35.85
CA LEU A 37 -5.58 31.40 35.33
C LEU A 37 -5.75 32.05 33.96
N SER A 38 -5.58 33.38 33.93
CA SER A 38 -5.50 34.20 32.73
C SER A 38 -4.16 33.99 32.05
N PHE A 39 -4.16 33.35 30.87
CA PHE A 39 -3.02 33.31 29.97
C PHE A 39 -3.10 34.46 28.96
N THR A 40 -2.25 35.47 29.14
CA THR A 40 -1.98 36.49 28.13
C THR A 40 -1.19 35.85 26.99
N SER A 41 -1.76 35.87 25.79
CA SER A 41 -1.10 35.40 24.57
C SER A 41 -0.20 36.50 24.02
N ASP A 42 1.10 36.39 24.23
CA ASP A 42 2.09 37.22 23.56
C ASP A 42 2.22 36.81 22.10
N LYS A 43 1.98 37.79 21.24
CA LYS A 43 1.89 37.67 19.79
C LYS A 43 3.24 38.08 19.20
N THR A 44 4.23 37.20 19.25
CA THR A 44 5.52 37.41 18.55
C THR A 44 5.35 37.13 17.06
N LYS A 45 5.11 38.20 16.31
CA LYS A 45 5.32 38.24 14.85
C LYS A 45 6.81 38.12 14.59
N ASN A 46 7.27 36.97 14.11
CA ASN A 46 8.62 36.82 13.60
C ASN A 46 8.57 36.97 12.07
N THR A 47 8.92 38.16 11.58
CA THR A 47 9.08 38.48 10.16
C THR A 47 10.46 38.00 9.73
N ILE A 48 10.53 36.89 9.00
CA ILE A 48 11.76 36.44 8.32
C ILE A 48 11.76 37.05 6.93
N ASN A 49 12.57 38.09 6.73
CA ASN A 49 12.95 38.59 5.41
C ASN A 49 14.01 37.65 4.83
N ASN A 50 13.65 36.85 3.83
CA ASN A 50 14.60 36.16 2.96
C ASN A 50 14.45 36.73 1.55
N GLU A 51 15.22 37.79 1.26
CA GLU A 51 15.49 38.23 -0.10
C GLU A 51 16.85 37.68 -0.53
N HIS A 52 16.84 36.66 -1.38
CA HIS A 52 17.94 36.38 -2.32
C HIS A 52 17.35 35.76 -3.58
N PRO A 53 17.19 36.52 -4.69
CA PRO A 53 16.86 35.95 -5.98
C PRO A 53 18.14 35.35 -6.60
N PHE A 54 18.21 34.02 -6.65
CA PHE A 54 19.14 33.30 -7.53
C PHE A 54 18.59 33.38 -8.96
N THR A 55 19.10 34.31 -9.76
CA THR A 55 18.89 34.34 -11.22
C THR A 55 19.76 33.30 -11.88
N LEU A 56 19.16 32.17 -12.27
CA LEU A 56 19.76 31.21 -13.18
C LEU A 56 19.57 31.72 -14.62
N THR A 57 20.67 32.16 -15.24
CA THR A 57 20.74 32.42 -16.67
C THR A 57 20.73 31.09 -17.42
N ALA A 58 19.67 30.85 -18.19
CA ALA A 58 19.55 29.69 -19.05
C ALA A 58 20.36 29.91 -20.34
N ASP A 59 21.53 29.27 -20.44
CA ASP A 59 22.26 29.15 -21.69
C ASP A 59 21.51 28.23 -22.65
N LYS A 60 21.09 28.80 -23.78
CA LYS A 60 20.56 28.08 -24.94
C LYS A 60 21.71 27.34 -25.63
N ALA A 61 21.97 26.11 -25.22
CA ALA A 61 22.73 25.16 -26.03
C ALA A 61 21.79 24.47 -27.03
N SER A 62 21.88 24.88 -28.30
CA SER A 62 21.30 24.21 -29.45
C SER A 62 22.05 22.89 -29.68
N LEU A 63 21.40 21.76 -29.41
CA LEU A 63 21.89 20.43 -29.77
C LEU A 63 21.06 19.90 -30.94
N SER A 64 21.72 19.84 -32.10
CA SER A 64 21.26 19.20 -33.32
C SER A 64 21.04 17.71 -33.10
N ALA A 65 19.84 17.23 -33.43
CA ALA A 65 19.50 15.80 -33.41
C ALA A 65 20.26 15.03 -34.51
N PRO A 66 20.89 13.88 -34.21
CA PRO A 66 21.37 12.98 -35.24
C PRO A 66 20.19 12.22 -35.86
N SER A 67 20.03 12.34 -37.18
CA SER A 67 19.12 11.54 -37.98
C SER A 67 19.61 10.10 -38.01
N VAL A 68 18.86 9.19 -37.39
CA VAL A 68 19.10 7.75 -37.46
C VAL A 68 18.28 7.19 -38.62
N LEU A 69 18.99 6.67 -39.63
CA LEU A 69 18.42 6.01 -40.81
C LEU A 69 17.68 4.73 -40.40
N LEU A 70 16.40 4.64 -40.74
CA LEU A 70 15.62 3.42 -40.71
C LEU A 70 16.06 2.52 -41.87
N THR A 71 16.78 1.43 -41.57
CA THR A 71 16.91 0.29 -42.49
C THR A 71 15.65 -0.57 -42.39
N THR A 72 14.84 -0.52 -43.45
CA THR A 72 13.69 -1.39 -43.70
C THR A 72 14.18 -2.79 -44.08
N SER A 73 13.98 -3.78 -43.22
CA SER A 73 14.12 -5.19 -43.58
C SER A 73 12.81 -5.73 -44.18
N ALA A 74 12.97 -6.53 -45.22
CA ALA A 74 11.93 -7.09 -46.08
C ALA A 74 10.96 -8.05 -45.37
N PRO A 75 9.74 -8.25 -45.90
CA PRO A 75 8.80 -9.26 -45.42
C PRO A 75 9.24 -10.67 -45.86
N VAL A 76 9.34 -11.58 -44.89
CA VAL A 76 9.50 -13.01 -45.14
C VAL A 76 8.10 -13.61 -45.33
N ASP A 77 7.89 -14.11 -46.54
CA ASP A 77 6.74 -14.88 -47.00
C ASP A 77 6.79 -16.27 -46.33
N VAL A 78 5.81 -16.59 -45.47
CA VAL A 78 5.68 -17.93 -44.86
C VAL A 78 4.35 -18.51 -45.30
N GLY A 79 4.48 -19.60 -46.06
CA GLY A 79 3.42 -20.23 -46.81
C GLY A 79 2.28 -20.82 -46.00
N THR A 80 1.11 -20.73 -46.63
CA THR A 80 -0.08 -21.53 -46.41
C THR A 80 0.22 -23.02 -46.55
N ASN A 81 -0.03 -23.79 -45.50
CA ASN A 81 -0.29 -25.22 -45.61
C ASN A 81 -1.71 -25.52 -45.12
N THR A 82 -2.39 -26.24 -45.99
CA THR A 82 -3.80 -26.55 -46.04
C THR A 82 -3.97 -28.05 -45.73
N GLU A 83 -5.05 -28.37 -45.02
CA GLU A 83 -5.77 -29.66 -44.96
C GLU A 83 -5.09 -30.93 -44.39
N GLN A 84 -5.73 -31.48 -43.34
CA GLN A 84 -6.27 -32.85 -43.22
C GLN A 84 -6.76 -33.01 -41.77
N GLU A 85 -8.06 -32.98 -41.47
CA GLU A 85 -9.07 -34.06 -41.55
C GLU A 85 -8.79 -35.29 -40.66
N GLU A 86 -9.81 -35.58 -39.84
CA GLU A 86 -10.17 -36.85 -39.15
C GLU A 86 -9.27 -37.34 -38.00
N ASP A 87 -9.82 -37.50 -36.79
CA ASP A 87 -10.52 -38.73 -36.42
C ASP A 87 -10.96 -38.70 -34.93
N SER A 88 -12.11 -39.32 -34.75
CA SER A 88 -12.88 -39.65 -33.57
C SER A 88 -12.14 -40.48 -32.51
N SER A 89 -12.50 -40.28 -31.24
CA SER A 89 -12.99 -41.37 -30.38
C SER A 89 -13.39 -40.84 -29.01
N GLU A 90 -14.63 -41.13 -28.65
CA GLU A 90 -15.26 -40.84 -27.38
C GLU A 90 -14.86 -41.83 -26.27
N THR A 91 -15.09 -41.40 -25.01
CA THR A 91 -15.39 -42.16 -23.77
C THR A 91 -14.24 -42.87 -23.00
N PRO A 92 -14.40 -43.20 -21.69
CA PRO A 92 -15.49 -42.88 -20.73
C PRO A 92 -15.01 -42.27 -19.40
N LEU A 93 -16.01 -41.86 -18.60
CA LEU A 93 -15.95 -41.51 -17.18
C LEU A 93 -15.11 -42.50 -16.35
N GLY A 94 -14.19 -41.94 -15.56
CA GLY A 94 -13.55 -42.60 -14.41
C GLY A 94 -13.95 -41.89 -13.12
N GLU A 95 -14.72 -42.60 -12.32
CA GLU A 95 -15.21 -42.25 -10.99
C GLU A 95 -14.10 -42.00 -9.96
N MET A 96 -14.53 -41.31 -8.89
CA MET A 96 -14.07 -41.46 -7.51
C MET A 96 -12.60 -41.16 -7.21
N LEU A 97 -12.39 -40.09 -6.42
CA LEU A 97 -11.83 -40.22 -5.08
C LEU A 97 -12.18 -38.95 -4.28
N SER A 98 -13.10 -39.10 -3.34
CA SER A 98 -13.34 -38.17 -2.24
C SER A 98 -12.12 -38.17 -1.32
N SER A 99 -11.36 -37.08 -1.33
CA SER A 99 -10.38 -36.81 -0.29
C SER A 99 -10.99 -35.84 0.72
N ASP A 100 -11.44 -36.43 1.82
CA ASP A 100 -11.62 -35.73 3.09
C ASP A 100 -10.27 -35.12 3.47
N THR A 101 -10.17 -33.79 3.43
CA THR A 101 -9.07 -33.08 4.08
C THR A 101 -9.64 -32.32 5.24
N GLU A 102 -9.23 -32.76 6.42
CA GLU A 102 -9.58 -32.26 7.73
C GLU A 102 -9.28 -30.76 7.87
N GLY A 103 -10.06 -30.14 8.75
CA GLY A 103 -10.09 -28.69 8.99
C GLY A 103 -8.73 -28.10 9.31
N ASP A 104 -8.29 -27.20 8.44
CA ASP A 104 -7.29 -26.19 8.75
C ASP A 104 -7.98 -25.11 9.59
N GLY A 105 -8.00 -25.33 10.91
CA GLY A 105 -8.22 -24.28 11.88
C GLY A 105 -7.06 -23.31 11.79
N THR A 106 -7.22 -22.27 10.96
CA THR A 106 -6.37 -21.09 11.02
C THR A 106 -6.68 -20.37 12.32
N GLU A 107 -6.08 -20.84 13.41
CA GLU A 107 -5.89 -20.03 14.60
C GLU A 107 -5.04 -18.84 14.14
N ASP A 108 -5.69 -17.68 14.09
CA ASP A 108 -5.05 -16.37 13.99
C ASP A 108 -4.09 -16.24 15.18
N PHE A 109 -2.89 -16.82 15.04
CA PHE A 109 -1.83 -16.68 16.02
C PHE A 109 -1.32 -15.23 15.89
N GLU A 110 -1.98 -14.33 16.60
CA GLU A 110 -1.45 -13.02 16.95
C GLU A 110 -0.18 -13.26 17.79
N LEU A 111 0.93 -13.54 17.10
CA LEU A 111 2.26 -13.52 17.67
C LEU A 111 2.54 -12.06 17.99
N GLU A 112 2.06 -11.57 19.12
CA GLU A 112 2.65 -10.40 19.75
C GLU A 112 4.15 -10.68 19.85
N PHE A 113 4.93 -9.83 19.21
CA PHE A 113 6.38 -9.85 19.34
C PHE A 113 6.70 -9.29 20.74
N THR A 114 6.41 -10.07 21.78
CA THR A 114 6.95 -9.84 23.12
C THR A 114 8.30 -10.54 23.15
N GLY A 115 9.35 -9.76 22.89
CA GLY A 115 10.72 -10.20 23.13
C GLY A 115 10.93 -10.36 24.63
N THR A 116 10.58 -11.53 25.18
CA THR A 116 10.93 -11.95 26.54
C THR A 116 11.49 -13.35 26.51
N GLY A 117 12.68 -13.50 25.92
CA GLY A 117 13.57 -14.62 26.19
C GLY A 117 14.57 -14.21 27.26
N SER A 118 14.15 -14.25 28.54
CA SER A 118 15.06 -14.07 29.67
C SER A 118 15.88 -15.35 29.85
N ARG A 119 17.04 -15.40 29.20
CA ARG A 119 18.12 -16.34 29.54
C ARG A 119 19.10 -15.58 30.42
N ASN A 120 19.07 -15.88 31.71
CA ASN A 120 20.10 -15.46 32.66
C ASN A 120 21.45 -16.05 32.24
N GLY A 121 22.21 -15.25 31.51
CA GLY A 121 23.63 -15.43 31.25
C GLY A 121 24.27 -14.06 31.35
N ASN A 122 25.05 -13.84 32.41
CA ASN A 122 25.88 -12.65 32.58
C ASN A 122 26.90 -12.57 31.44
N GLU A 123 26.57 -11.84 30.37
CA GLU A 123 27.55 -11.34 29.41
C GLU A 123 27.27 -9.86 29.13
N THR A 124 28.34 -9.10 29.25
CA THR A 124 28.39 -7.64 29.31
C THR A 124 27.95 -6.95 28.02
N ASN A 125 26.82 -6.23 28.11
CA ASN A 125 26.60 -4.86 27.64
C ASN A 125 27.13 -4.47 26.24
N SER A 126 26.46 -4.93 25.17
CA SER A 126 26.59 -4.37 23.80
C SER A 126 25.27 -4.33 23.00
N ASN A 127 24.11 -4.45 23.65
CA ASN A 127 22.83 -4.69 22.96
C ASN A 127 21.86 -3.49 22.85
N ASN A 128 22.28 -2.25 23.17
CA ASN A 128 21.34 -1.12 23.24
C ASN A 128 21.06 -0.42 21.89
N SER A 129 21.83 -0.66 20.83
CA SER A 129 21.66 0.07 19.55
C SER A 129 20.49 -0.47 18.70
N THR A 130 20.29 -1.79 18.65
CA THR A 130 19.29 -2.41 17.77
C THR A 130 17.85 -2.25 18.27
N GLN A 131 17.66 -2.07 19.58
CA GLN A 131 16.33 -1.90 20.17
C GLN A 131 15.74 -0.50 19.90
N THR A 132 16.58 0.52 19.74
CA THR A 132 16.14 1.90 19.44
C THR A 132 15.75 2.06 17.97
N GLU A 133 16.50 1.46 17.04
CA GLU A 133 16.24 1.54 15.58
C GLU A 133 14.88 0.93 15.20
N LEU A 134 14.54 -0.23 15.77
CA LEU A 134 13.25 -0.87 15.56
C LEU A 134 12.09 0.01 16.07
N GLY A 135 12.33 0.80 17.11
CA GLY A 135 11.35 1.75 17.63
C GLY A 135 11.02 2.88 16.66
N ALA A 136 12.03 3.46 16.01
CA ALA A 136 11.85 4.56 15.06
C ALA A 136 11.05 4.12 13.82
N ILE A 137 11.42 2.97 13.24
CA ILE A 137 10.70 2.41 12.07
C ILE A 137 9.26 2.06 12.44
N GLN A 138 9.03 1.42 13.60
CA GLN A 138 7.67 1.09 14.05
C GLN A 138 6.80 2.34 14.27
N LYS A 139 7.38 3.41 14.83
CA LYS A 139 6.69 4.69 14.99
C LYS A 139 6.29 5.27 13.63
N TYR A 140 7.23 5.32 12.68
CA TYR A 140 6.97 5.77 11.31
C TYR A 140 5.86 4.97 10.62
N LEU A 141 5.91 3.63 10.69
CA LEU A 141 4.89 2.75 10.10
C LEU A 141 3.49 3.02 10.70
N LYS A 142 3.41 3.21 12.02
CA LYS A 142 2.15 3.54 12.71
C LYS A 142 1.60 4.90 12.28
N GLU A 143 2.46 5.91 12.15
CA GLU A 143 2.08 7.24 11.69
C GLU A 143 1.56 7.21 10.25
N VAL A 144 2.24 6.50 9.36
CA VAL A 144 1.79 6.29 7.98
C VAL A 144 0.46 5.54 7.93
N GLN A 145 0.31 4.45 8.69
CA GLN A 145 -0.94 3.70 8.76
C GLN A 145 -2.09 4.59 9.22
N LYS A 146 -1.89 5.39 10.28
CA LYS A 146 -2.89 6.34 10.78
C LYS A 146 -3.28 7.37 9.73
N ARG A 147 -2.30 7.96 9.04
CA ARG A 147 -2.53 8.94 7.96
C ARG A 147 -3.35 8.33 6.83
N VAL A 148 -2.95 7.17 6.33
CA VAL A 148 -3.62 6.50 5.20
C VAL A 148 -5.03 6.03 5.61
N ALA A 149 -5.22 5.56 6.84
CA ALA A 149 -6.53 5.14 7.34
C ALA A 149 -7.53 6.30 7.48
N ALA A 150 -7.05 7.52 7.75
CA ALA A 150 -7.89 8.71 7.80
C ALA A 150 -8.37 9.17 6.40
N GLN A 151 -7.72 8.70 5.33
CA GLN A 151 -8.01 9.09 3.97
C GLN A 151 -8.97 8.09 3.29
N ARG A 152 -10.03 8.60 2.65
CA ARG A 152 -10.90 7.76 1.81
C ARG A 152 -10.19 7.29 0.54
N TYR A 153 -9.27 8.10 0.02
CA TYR A 153 -8.48 7.83 -1.16
C TYR A 153 -7.05 8.34 -0.91
N PRO A 154 -6.05 7.44 -0.82
CA PRO A 154 -4.68 7.81 -0.52
C PRO A 154 -4.12 8.85 -1.48
N ASP A 155 -3.35 9.82 -0.97
CA ASP A 155 -2.73 10.86 -1.80
C ASP A 155 -1.74 10.28 -2.81
N GLU A 156 -1.08 9.17 -2.47
CA GLU A 156 -0.16 8.44 -3.35
C GLU A 156 -0.83 8.01 -4.65
N TYR A 157 -2.07 7.51 -4.56
CA TYR A 157 -2.82 7.13 -5.75
C TYR A 157 -3.22 8.34 -6.59
N LYS A 158 -3.48 9.52 -5.97
CA LYS A 158 -3.73 10.77 -6.72
C LYS A 158 -2.48 11.21 -7.48
N GLN A 159 -1.31 10.98 -6.89
CA GLN A 159 0.01 11.22 -7.49
C GLN A 159 0.44 10.11 -8.46
N ARG A 160 -0.44 9.12 -8.72
CA ARG A 160 -0.17 7.99 -9.62
C ARG A 160 1.02 7.13 -9.20
N THR A 161 1.22 6.96 -7.89
CA THR A 161 2.25 6.08 -7.33
C THR A 161 1.66 5.12 -6.29
N PHE A 162 2.28 3.95 -6.14
CA PHE A 162 2.00 3.00 -5.04
C PHE A 162 2.92 3.21 -3.85
N TRP A 163 3.92 4.08 -3.98
CA TRP A 163 5.02 4.18 -3.03
C TRP A 163 4.91 5.43 -2.19
N ILE A 164 5.07 5.23 -0.89
CA ILE A 164 5.29 6.29 0.09
C ILE A 164 6.80 6.38 0.30
N TYR A 165 7.38 7.47 -0.18
CA TYR A 165 8.79 7.73 -0.02
C TYR A 165 9.05 8.54 1.26
N PRO A 166 10.07 8.18 2.06
CA PRO A 166 10.57 9.07 3.09
C PRO A 166 11.20 10.31 2.45
N LYS A 167 11.52 11.31 3.29
CA LYS A 167 12.40 12.40 2.86
C LYS A 167 13.78 11.83 2.52
N ASP A 168 14.47 12.46 1.57
CA ASP A 168 15.87 12.12 1.31
C ASP A 168 16.70 12.30 2.60
N PRO A 169 17.66 11.40 2.90
CA PRO A 169 18.49 11.47 4.09
C PRO A 169 19.11 12.84 4.33
N TYR A 170 19.56 13.54 3.28
CA TYR A 170 20.17 14.87 3.41
C TYR A 170 19.18 15.87 4.01
N PHE A 171 17.95 15.93 3.49
CA PHE A 171 16.92 16.84 3.99
C PHE A 171 16.38 16.42 5.36
N ALA A 172 16.24 15.12 5.60
CA ALA A 172 15.77 14.62 6.89
C ALA A 172 16.74 14.98 8.03
N LEU A 173 18.05 14.85 7.80
CA LEU A 173 19.10 15.17 8.78
C LEU A 173 19.25 16.68 9.04
N HIS A 174 18.87 17.54 8.08
CA HIS A 174 18.84 18.99 8.31
C HIS A 174 17.73 19.43 9.26
N GLU A 175 16.63 18.68 9.34
CA GLU A 175 15.51 18.97 10.23
C GLU A 175 15.69 18.32 11.62
N ASP A 176 16.25 17.11 11.66
CA ASP A 176 16.51 16.35 12.87
C ASP A 176 17.86 15.63 12.75
N LEU A 177 18.83 15.99 13.60
CA LEU A 177 20.18 15.41 13.60
C LEU A 177 20.22 13.93 14.06
N ASN A 178 19.07 13.33 14.36
CA ASN A 178 18.98 11.92 14.71
C ASN A 178 19.26 11.01 13.50
N PRO A 179 20.33 10.19 13.50
CA PRO A 179 20.68 9.34 12.36
C PRO A 179 19.60 8.30 12.02
N ASN A 180 18.70 7.97 12.94
CA ASN A 180 17.60 7.03 12.66
C ASN A 180 16.66 7.51 11.55
N VAL A 181 16.56 8.84 11.32
CA VAL A 181 15.68 9.40 10.28
C VAL A 181 16.16 9.08 8.87
N SER A 182 17.46 8.84 8.67
CA SER A 182 18.01 8.44 7.35
C SER A 182 17.78 6.97 7.00
N TYR A 183 17.40 6.14 7.98
CA TYR A 183 17.13 4.70 7.79
C TYR A 183 15.64 4.39 7.62
N ILE A 184 14.80 5.40 7.40
CA ILE A 184 13.38 5.19 7.18
C ILE A 184 13.18 4.51 5.82
N PRO A 185 12.51 3.35 5.76
CA PRO A 185 12.29 2.61 4.52
C PRO A 185 11.11 3.18 3.73
N ARG A 186 11.10 2.97 2.41
CA ARG A 186 9.90 3.20 1.59
C ARG A 186 8.80 2.20 1.89
N ILE A 187 7.55 2.60 1.71
CA ILE A 187 6.37 1.74 1.93
C ILE A 187 5.60 1.58 0.62
N PHE A 188 5.36 0.34 0.24
CA PHE A 188 4.43 -0.01 -0.82
C PHE A 188 3.00 -0.09 -0.27
N LEU A 189 2.16 0.83 -0.70
CA LEU A 189 0.76 0.90 -0.33
C LEU A 189 -0.09 0.03 -1.27
N TRP A 190 -0.82 -0.93 -0.70
CA TRP A 190 -1.60 -1.89 -1.48
C TRP A 190 -3.07 -1.96 -1.06
N ASN A 191 -3.94 -1.34 -1.87
CA ASN A 191 -5.39 -1.39 -1.73
C ASN A 191 -6.09 -1.52 -3.09
N PRO A 192 -6.08 -2.73 -3.68
CA PRO A 192 -6.61 -2.95 -5.02
C PRO A 192 -8.10 -2.64 -5.15
N LYS A 193 -8.90 -2.78 -4.08
CA LYS A 193 -10.33 -2.46 -4.12
C LYS A 193 -10.59 -1.01 -4.54
N ILE A 194 -9.72 -0.06 -4.19
CA ILE A 194 -9.87 1.34 -4.61
C ILE A 194 -9.55 1.49 -6.11
N LEU A 195 -8.54 0.76 -6.60
CA LEU A 195 -8.01 0.85 -7.95
C LEU A 195 -8.90 0.17 -9.00
N ILE A 196 -9.61 -0.89 -8.61
CA ILE A 196 -10.48 -1.64 -9.55
C ILE A 196 -11.88 -1.04 -9.70
N LYS A 197 -12.24 -0.03 -8.90
CA LYS A 197 -13.56 0.63 -8.98
C LYS A 197 -13.83 1.18 -10.38
N ASP A 198 -12.79 1.69 -11.02
CA ASP A 198 -12.88 2.29 -12.36
C ASP A 198 -13.15 1.23 -13.45
N TYR A 199 -12.92 -0.05 -13.16
CA TYR A 199 -13.10 -1.17 -14.09
C TYR A 199 -14.40 -1.94 -13.86
N ASN A 200 -15.32 -1.43 -13.01
CA ASN A 200 -16.57 -2.10 -12.63
C ASN A 200 -16.39 -3.55 -12.10
N LYS A 201 -15.18 -3.91 -11.66
CA LYS A 201 -14.86 -5.24 -11.12
C LYS A 201 -15.00 -5.23 -9.59
N LYS A 202 -15.60 -6.28 -9.06
CA LYS A 202 -15.71 -6.52 -7.60
C LYS A 202 -14.76 -7.64 -7.19
N LEU A 203 -14.20 -7.53 -5.98
CA LEU A 203 -13.47 -8.63 -5.35
C LEU A 203 -14.48 -9.54 -4.68
N ASN A 204 -14.41 -10.83 -4.98
CA ASN A 204 -15.25 -11.85 -4.39
C ASN A 204 -14.48 -12.56 -3.28
N CYS A 205 -15.21 -13.02 -2.27
CA CYS A 205 -14.64 -13.80 -1.17
C CYS A 205 -14.06 -15.11 -1.71
N PRO A 206 -12.77 -15.41 -1.48
CA PRO A 206 -12.16 -16.66 -1.92
C PRO A 206 -12.81 -17.93 -1.33
N THR A 207 -13.39 -17.84 -0.13
CA THR A 207 -14.00 -18.98 0.56
C THR A 207 -15.38 -19.29 0.02
N CYS A 208 -16.31 -18.33 0.04
CA CYS A 208 -17.70 -18.58 -0.37
C CYS A 208 -17.98 -18.30 -1.85
N LYS A 209 -17.09 -17.58 -2.56
CA LYS A 209 -17.16 -17.18 -3.98
C LYS A 209 -18.37 -16.34 -4.40
N LYS A 210 -19.41 -16.27 -3.57
CA LYS A 210 -20.71 -15.61 -3.85
C LYS A 210 -20.74 -14.14 -3.42
N TYR A 211 -20.15 -13.84 -2.26
CA TYR A 211 -20.26 -12.51 -1.65
C TYR A 211 -19.04 -11.64 -1.98
N SER A 212 -19.28 -10.34 -2.02
CA SER A 212 -18.24 -9.34 -2.25
C SER A 212 -17.45 -9.06 -0.96
N LEU A 213 -16.23 -8.56 -1.12
CA LEU A 213 -15.36 -8.20 0.00
C LEU A 213 -15.51 -6.72 0.33
N LYS A 214 -15.85 -6.37 1.57
CA LYS A 214 -15.83 -4.99 2.10
C LYS A 214 -14.46 -4.63 2.68
N SER A 215 -14.12 -3.34 2.66
CA SER A 215 -12.86 -2.84 3.22
C SER A 215 -13.01 -2.65 4.72
N LYS A 216 -12.17 -3.32 5.52
CA LYS A 216 -12.12 -3.22 6.98
C LYS A 216 -11.04 -2.24 7.47
N GLY A 217 -10.23 -1.70 6.56
CA GLY A 217 -9.16 -0.75 6.85
C GLY A 217 -7.82 -1.26 6.33
N TYR A 218 -6.74 -0.93 7.04
CA TYR A 218 -5.40 -1.44 6.76
C TYR A 218 -4.97 -2.40 7.87
N GLY A 219 -4.20 -3.42 7.53
CA GLY A 219 -3.68 -4.37 8.51
C GLY A 219 -2.76 -3.69 9.53
N ASN A 220 -2.78 -4.20 10.77
CA ASN A 220 -1.96 -3.67 11.87
C ASN A 220 -0.45 -3.90 11.69
N ARG A 221 -0.07 -4.82 10.78
CA ARG A 221 1.32 -5.20 10.56
C ARG A 221 1.68 -4.98 9.10
N CYS A 222 2.69 -4.17 8.87
CA CYS A 222 3.34 -4.07 7.57
C CYS A 222 4.24 -5.29 7.36
N ARG A 223 4.28 -5.83 6.13
CA ARG A 223 5.15 -6.96 5.79
C ARG A 223 6.50 -6.44 5.33
N ARG A 224 7.57 -6.90 5.96
CA ARG A 224 8.95 -6.55 5.59
C ARG A 224 9.38 -7.32 4.35
N VAL A 225 9.90 -6.63 3.35
CA VAL A 225 10.37 -7.21 2.09
C VAL A 225 11.82 -6.83 1.82
N VAL A 226 12.65 -7.84 1.59
CA VAL A 226 14.06 -7.65 1.23
C VAL A 226 14.17 -7.45 -0.28
N ASP A 227 14.84 -6.37 -0.70
CA ASP A 227 15.22 -6.09 -2.08
C ASP A 227 16.75 -6.13 -2.23
N ILE A 228 17.25 -5.88 -3.44
CA ILE A 228 18.70 -5.88 -3.73
C ILE A 228 19.39 -4.71 -3.06
N THR A 229 18.84 -3.52 -3.24
CA THR A 229 19.46 -2.26 -2.82
C THR A 229 19.06 -1.84 -1.42
N ASP A 230 17.83 -2.18 -1.03
CA ASP A 230 17.20 -1.67 0.17
C ASP A 230 16.16 -2.65 0.72
N LEU A 231 15.51 -2.23 1.78
CA LEU A 231 14.42 -2.95 2.40
C LEU A 231 13.18 -2.05 2.40
N PHE A 232 12.04 -2.63 2.04
CA PHE A 232 10.77 -1.89 2.03
C PHE A 232 9.69 -2.64 2.77
N TYR A 233 8.61 -1.92 3.10
CA TYR A 233 7.47 -2.47 3.81
C TYR A 233 6.23 -2.45 2.93
N ILE A 234 5.38 -3.45 3.06
CA ILE A 234 4.07 -3.50 2.39
C ILE A 234 2.98 -3.18 3.41
N LEU A 235 2.24 -2.11 3.18
CA LEU A 235 1.03 -1.75 3.92
C LEU A 235 -0.19 -2.17 3.09
N SER A 236 -0.85 -3.26 3.49
CA SER A 236 -1.98 -3.84 2.76
C SER A 236 -3.32 -3.54 3.43
N ALA A 237 -4.34 -3.31 2.62
CA ALA A 237 -5.72 -3.24 3.09
C ALA A 237 -6.19 -4.61 3.63
N ARG A 238 -7.08 -4.58 4.62
CA ARG A 238 -7.78 -5.75 5.16
C ARG A 238 -9.21 -5.76 4.62
N TYR A 239 -9.62 -6.92 4.16
CA TYR A 239 -10.94 -7.19 3.61
C TYR A 239 -11.72 -8.16 4.48
N GLU A 240 -13.03 -8.02 4.48
CA GLU A 240 -13.95 -8.89 5.20
C GLU A 240 -15.09 -9.29 4.24
N CYS A 241 -15.50 -10.55 4.29
CA CYS A 241 -16.64 -11.04 3.52
C CYS A 241 -17.93 -10.33 3.96
N GLU A 242 -18.75 -9.89 3.00
CA GLU A 242 -20.08 -9.33 3.29
C GLU A 242 -21.13 -10.39 3.61
N GLY A 243 -20.84 -11.67 3.38
CA GLY A 243 -21.76 -12.76 3.72
C GLY A 243 -21.83 -12.99 5.23
N GLU A 244 -23.04 -12.88 5.80
CA GLU A 244 -23.30 -12.98 7.24
C GLU A 244 -22.78 -14.28 7.87
N GLN A 245 -22.89 -15.40 7.15
CA GLN A 245 -22.45 -16.71 7.63
C GLN A 245 -20.96 -16.99 7.40
N CYS A 246 -20.28 -16.21 6.55
CA CYS A 246 -18.91 -16.49 6.17
C CYS A 246 -17.91 -15.88 7.13
N GLY A 247 -18.06 -14.58 7.47
CA GLY A 247 -17.18 -13.87 8.41
C GLY A 247 -15.69 -13.79 8.04
N ALA A 248 -15.25 -14.45 6.97
CA ALA A 248 -13.84 -14.60 6.64
C ALA A 248 -13.17 -13.25 6.33
N SER A 249 -11.97 -13.09 6.85
CA SER A 249 -11.11 -11.92 6.62
C SER A 249 -9.94 -12.30 5.73
N PHE A 250 -9.57 -11.41 4.83
CA PHE A 250 -8.45 -11.58 3.90
C PHE A 250 -7.59 -10.33 3.91
N MET A 251 -6.31 -10.49 3.66
CA MET A 251 -5.42 -9.37 3.40
C MET A 251 -5.33 -9.12 1.89
N ALA A 252 -5.15 -7.86 1.49
CA ALA A 252 -5.07 -7.50 0.08
C ALA A 252 -3.88 -8.11 -0.66
N ASN A 253 -2.86 -8.54 0.09
CA ASN A 253 -1.69 -9.24 -0.41
C ASN A 253 -1.86 -10.77 -0.47
N ASP A 254 -3.01 -11.31 -0.06
CA ASP A 254 -3.29 -12.74 -0.20
C ASP A 254 -3.32 -13.12 -1.68
N GLU A 255 -2.67 -14.23 -2.02
CA GLU A 255 -2.53 -14.66 -3.41
C GLU A 255 -3.91 -14.88 -4.08
N LYS A 256 -4.88 -15.40 -3.33
CA LYS A 256 -6.27 -15.60 -3.79
C LYS A 256 -6.97 -14.28 -4.15
N ILE A 257 -6.57 -13.16 -3.52
CA ILE A 257 -7.07 -11.82 -3.83
C ILE A 257 -6.34 -11.24 -5.03
N ILE A 258 -5.00 -11.36 -5.06
CA ILE A 258 -4.18 -10.87 -6.17
C ILE A 258 -4.60 -11.53 -7.49
N ARG A 259 -4.83 -12.85 -7.51
CA ARG A 259 -5.27 -13.59 -8.71
C ARG A 259 -6.60 -13.09 -9.29
N GLN A 260 -7.46 -12.45 -8.50
CA GLN A 260 -8.72 -11.86 -8.98
C GLN A 260 -8.51 -10.51 -9.69
N LEU A 261 -7.36 -9.87 -9.52
CA LEU A 261 -7.09 -8.56 -10.12
C LEU A 261 -6.85 -8.67 -11.63
N PRO A 262 -7.07 -7.59 -12.39
CA PRO A 262 -6.59 -7.53 -13.77
C PRO A 262 -5.08 -7.76 -13.87
N LYS A 263 -4.60 -8.41 -14.94
CA LYS A 263 -3.20 -8.82 -15.06
C LYS A 263 -2.22 -7.65 -14.92
N PHE A 264 -2.53 -6.50 -15.50
CA PHE A 264 -1.69 -5.30 -15.39
C PHE A 264 -1.49 -4.87 -13.93
N LEU A 265 -2.52 -5.01 -13.08
CA LEU A 265 -2.44 -4.65 -11.67
C LEU A 265 -1.71 -5.73 -10.86
N GLN A 266 -1.90 -7.01 -11.20
CA GLN A 266 -1.11 -8.11 -10.61
C GLN A 266 0.40 -7.91 -10.83
N CYS A 267 0.78 -7.42 -12.00
CA CYS A 267 2.18 -7.14 -12.33
C CYS A 267 2.78 -6.02 -11.46
N GLN A 268 1.97 -5.06 -11.00
CA GLN A 268 2.43 -3.96 -10.13
C GLN A 268 2.77 -4.41 -8.70
N TYR A 269 2.29 -5.57 -8.26
CA TYR A 269 2.61 -6.08 -6.93
C TYR A 269 4.10 -6.47 -6.86
N PRO A 270 4.93 -5.93 -5.94
CA PRO A 270 6.38 -5.96 -6.09
C PRO A 270 7.07 -7.14 -5.40
N ALA A 271 6.34 -8.03 -4.71
CA ALA A 271 6.96 -9.01 -3.82
C ALA A 271 6.35 -10.42 -3.92
N TYR A 272 7.14 -11.41 -3.53
CA TYR A 272 6.72 -12.74 -3.13
C TYR A 272 6.70 -12.80 -1.60
N LEU A 273 5.54 -13.09 -1.00
CA LEU A 273 5.41 -13.13 0.46
C LEU A 273 5.58 -14.55 1.00
N THR A 274 6.25 -14.66 2.15
CA THR A 274 6.40 -15.89 2.93
C THR A 274 5.72 -15.72 4.28
N GLN A 275 5.68 -16.76 5.12
CA GLN A 275 5.04 -16.68 6.44
C GLN A 275 5.61 -15.54 7.30
N ARG A 276 6.93 -15.30 7.25
CA ARG A 276 7.65 -14.35 8.12
C ARG A 276 8.08 -13.04 7.45
N GLY A 277 7.84 -12.86 6.16
CA GLY A 277 8.28 -11.66 5.45
C GLY A 277 7.98 -11.72 3.96
N GLY A 278 8.89 -11.19 3.15
CA GLY A 278 8.81 -11.29 1.70
C GLY A 278 10.14 -11.01 1.03
N LEU A 279 10.19 -11.36 -0.24
CA LEU A 279 11.29 -11.13 -1.16
C LEU A 279 10.78 -10.26 -2.31
N SER A 280 11.55 -9.28 -2.75
CA SER A 280 11.18 -8.52 -3.94
C SER A 280 11.12 -9.46 -5.16
N LYS A 281 10.25 -9.15 -6.13
CA LYS A 281 10.19 -9.90 -7.38
C LYS A 281 11.53 -9.85 -8.12
N VAL A 282 12.24 -8.72 -8.04
CA VAL A 282 13.56 -8.55 -8.67
C VAL A 282 14.55 -9.57 -8.11
N VAL A 283 14.66 -9.70 -6.78
CA VAL A 283 15.53 -10.71 -6.16
C VAL A 283 15.04 -12.12 -6.51
N GLY A 284 13.73 -12.37 -6.44
CA GLY A 284 13.16 -13.68 -6.79
C GLY A 284 13.45 -14.10 -8.24
N ASP A 285 13.38 -13.16 -9.18
CA ASP A 285 13.68 -13.39 -10.60
C ASP A 285 15.18 -13.61 -10.83
N MET A 286 16.06 -12.96 -10.05
CA MET A 286 17.51 -13.21 -10.09
C MET A 286 17.90 -14.59 -9.55
N LEU A 287 17.12 -15.15 -8.62
CA LEU A 287 17.36 -16.48 -8.06
C LEU A 287 16.82 -17.61 -8.97
N ARG A 288 15.90 -17.31 -9.89
CA ARG A 288 15.25 -18.30 -10.76
C ARG A 288 16.20 -19.05 -11.72
N PRO A 289 17.25 -18.45 -12.31
CA PRO A 289 18.17 -19.14 -13.23
C PRO A 289 19.00 -20.27 -12.61
N LEU A 290 18.91 -20.47 -11.29
CA LEU A 290 19.67 -21.50 -10.56
C LEU A 290 18.87 -22.77 -10.26
N MET A 291 17.65 -22.89 -10.80
CA MET A 291 16.79 -24.09 -10.72
C MET A 291 16.43 -24.58 -12.12
#